data_AF-A0A959L8U7-F1
#
_entry.id   AF-A0A959L8U7-F1
#
_cell.length_a   1.000
_cell.length_b   1.000
_cell.length_c   1.000
_cell.angle_alpha   90.00
_cell.angle_beta   90.00
_cell.angle_gamma   90.00
#
_symmetry.space_group_name_H-M   'P 1'
#
loop_
_entity.id
_entity.type
_entity.pdbx_description
1 polymer ?
#
loop_
_entity_poly.entity_id
_entity_poly.type
_entity_poly.pdbx_seq_one_letter_code
_entity_poly.pdbx_strand_id
1 'polypeptide(L)'
;LRGGYYYHIGSDFALIAGGFFAPNAEDLRRLRKDIVLNYSEWKSMLAEKDLSEIFGSMQGHQLETAPRGFVRDHPAIDLLRYKQFYFEKRFTADEVMNESFLADVNMAFKALRPYFDFMSYVLTTDANGVSLVD
;
A
#
# COMPACT_ATOMS: atom_id res chain seq x y z
N LEU A 1 -6.16 -5.52 -11.45
CA LEU A 1 -5.52 -5.14 -10.17
C LEU A 1 -6.03 -3.77 -9.78
N ARG A 2 -6.37 -3.58 -8.52
CA ARG A 2 -6.79 -2.30 -7.96
C ARG A 2 -5.53 -1.57 -7.45
N GLY A 3 -5.50 -0.24 -7.58
CA GLY A 3 -4.34 0.60 -7.26
C GLY A 3 -3.50 0.94 -8.50
N GLY A 4 -2.43 1.70 -8.32
CA GLY A 4 -1.59 2.16 -9.43
C GLY A 4 -0.11 2.26 -9.06
N TYR A 5 0.74 2.11 -10.07
CA TYR A 5 2.15 2.46 -10.00
C TYR A 5 2.32 3.93 -10.39
N TYR A 6 3.29 4.57 -9.77
CA TYR A 6 3.66 5.95 -10.02
C TYR A 6 5.17 6.04 -10.19
N TYR A 7 5.58 6.90 -11.11
CA TYR A 7 6.98 7.19 -11.37
C TYR A 7 7.14 8.70 -11.60
N HIS A 8 8.11 9.28 -10.91
CA HIS A 8 8.55 10.66 -11.07
C HIS A 8 10.00 10.70 -11.52
N ILE A 9 10.29 11.50 -12.55
CA ILE A 9 11.63 11.84 -12.99
C ILE A 9 11.78 13.36 -12.84
N GLY A 10 12.69 13.78 -11.97
CA GLY A 10 13.13 15.15 -11.83
C GLY A 10 14.62 15.29 -12.13
N SER A 11 15.11 16.53 -12.16
CA SER A 11 16.55 16.81 -12.30
C SER A 11 17.37 16.35 -11.09
N ASP A 12 16.76 16.39 -9.90
CA ASP A 12 17.48 16.22 -8.64
C ASP A 12 17.24 14.83 -8.02
N PHE A 13 16.13 14.19 -8.38
CA PHE A 13 15.74 12.88 -7.86
C PHE A 13 14.74 12.18 -8.78
N ALA A 14 14.68 10.87 -8.67
CA ALA A 14 13.54 10.09 -9.12
C ALA A 14 12.77 9.56 -7.90
N LEU A 15 11.49 9.28 -8.09
CA LEU A 15 10.67 8.64 -7.06
C LEU A 15 9.76 7.62 -7.73
N ILE A 16 9.71 6.43 -7.15
CA ILE A 16 8.72 5.43 -7.48
C ILE A 16 7.74 5.34 -6.33
N ALA A 17 6.47 5.12 -6.65
CA ALA A 17 5.47 4.80 -5.65
C ALA A 17 4.47 3.80 -6.20
N GLY A 18 3.73 3.17 -5.31
CA GLY A 18 2.58 2.39 -5.72
C GLY A 18 1.64 2.07 -4.58
N GLY A 19 0.39 1.88 -4.94
CA GLY A 19 -0.69 1.53 -4.03
C GLY A 19 -1.94 2.32 -4.34
N PHE A 20 -2.63 2.75 -3.30
CA PHE A 20 -3.92 3.43 -3.34
C PHE A 20 -3.79 4.85 -2.83
N PHE A 21 -3.58 5.77 -3.76
CA PHE A 21 -3.36 7.18 -3.47
C PHE A 21 -4.64 7.93 -3.09
N ALA A 22 -5.79 7.54 -3.63
CA ALA A 22 -7.06 8.22 -3.40
C ALA A 22 -8.24 7.23 -3.43
N PRO A 23 -8.28 6.25 -2.50
CA PRO A 23 -9.42 5.34 -2.40
C PRO A 23 -10.71 6.12 -2.10
N ASN A 24 -11.82 5.72 -2.71
CA ASN A 24 -13.11 6.33 -2.45
C ASN A 24 -13.65 5.91 -1.06
N ALA A 25 -14.78 6.48 -0.63
CA ALA A 25 -15.34 6.21 0.69
C ALA A 25 -15.77 4.74 0.91
N GLU A 26 -16.18 4.06 -0.16
CA GLU A 26 -16.58 2.66 -0.13
C GLU A 26 -15.36 1.75 0.03
N ASP A 27 -14.32 1.96 -0.77
CA ASP A 27 -13.04 1.25 -0.68
C ASP A 27 -12.41 1.41 0.69
N LEU A 28 -12.34 2.64 1.22
CA LEU A 28 -11.83 2.90 2.55
C LEU A 28 -12.60 2.13 3.63
N ARG A 29 -13.93 2.01 3.48
CA ARG A 29 -14.74 1.25 4.42
C ARG A 29 -14.49 -0.25 4.28
N ARG A 30 -14.37 -0.77 3.06
CA ARG A 30 -14.08 -2.19 2.79
C ARG A 30 -12.70 -2.59 3.34
N LEU A 31 -11.67 -1.81 3.06
CA LEU A 31 -10.30 -2.02 3.58
C LEU A 31 -10.29 -2.01 5.11
N ARG A 32 -10.93 -1.03 5.75
CA ARG A 32 -10.96 -0.96 7.22
C ARG A 32 -11.72 -2.11 7.86
N LYS A 33 -12.82 -2.58 7.25
CA LYS A 33 -13.51 -3.79 7.72
C LYS A 33 -12.61 -5.02 7.60
N ASP A 34 -11.89 -5.13 6.50
CA ASP A 34 -10.94 -6.22 6.27
C ASP A 34 -9.81 -6.21 7.31
N ILE A 35 -9.22 -5.04 7.57
CA ILE A 35 -8.17 -4.86 8.59
C ILE A 35 -8.64 -5.30 9.97
N VAL A 36 -9.90 -5.03 10.34
CA VAL A 36 -10.46 -5.47 11.63
C VAL A 36 -10.56 -7.00 11.68
N LEU A 37 -11.01 -7.63 10.60
CA LEU A 37 -11.24 -9.09 10.56
C LEU A 37 -9.93 -9.89 10.41
N ASN A 38 -8.97 -9.36 9.64
CA ASN A 38 -7.78 -10.07 9.18
C ASN A 38 -6.48 -9.33 9.59
N TYR A 39 -6.45 -8.78 10.82
CA TYR A 39 -5.33 -7.91 11.24
C TYR A 39 -3.97 -8.62 11.20
N SER A 40 -3.93 -9.91 11.53
CA SER A 40 -2.73 -10.75 11.46
C SER A 40 -2.14 -10.82 10.05
N GLU A 41 -3.00 -11.00 9.06
CA GLU A 41 -2.66 -11.13 7.65
C GLU A 41 -2.14 -9.79 7.12
N TRP A 42 -2.80 -8.69 7.48
CA TRP A 42 -2.33 -7.34 7.18
C TRP A 42 -0.95 -7.07 7.77
N LYS A 43 -0.71 -7.44 9.03
CA LYS A 43 0.61 -7.33 9.66
C LYS A 43 1.66 -8.16 8.94
N SER A 44 1.34 -9.41 8.60
CA SER A 44 2.28 -10.30 7.92
C SER A 44 2.65 -9.74 6.55
N MET A 45 1.65 -9.34 5.77
CA MET A 45 1.82 -8.77 4.45
C MET A 45 2.65 -7.48 4.47
N LEU A 46 2.38 -6.57 5.42
CA LEU A 46 3.16 -5.33 5.56
C LEU A 46 4.58 -5.56 6.10
N ALA A 47 4.83 -6.72 6.72
CA ALA A 47 6.14 -7.14 7.22
C ALA A 47 6.91 -8.03 6.23
N GLU A 48 6.38 -8.26 5.02
CA GLU A 48 7.10 -8.99 3.98
C GLU A 48 8.47 -8.38 3.75
N LYS A 49 9.49 -9.23 3.73
CA LYS A 49 10.89 -8.81 3.82
C LYS A 49 11.25 -7.88 2.67
N ASP A 50 10.98 -8.29 1.43
CA ASP A 50 11.34 -7.51 0.24
C ASP A 50 10.60 -6.18 0.18
N LEU A 51 9.34 -6.14 0.63
CA LEU A 51 8.55 -4.92 0.68
C LEU A 51 9.12 -3.94 1.71
N SER A 52 9.33 -4.43 2.94
CA SER A 52 9.79 -3.63 4.07
C SER A 52 11.24 -3.16 3.93
N GLU A 53 12.14 -3.98 3.37
CA GLU A 53 13.54 -3.59 3.11
C GLU A 53 13.64 -2.54 2.00
N ILE A 54 12.77 -2.61 0.98
CA ILE A 54 12.82 -1.68 -0.15
C ILE A 54 12.10 -0.36 0.14
N PHE A 55 10.90 -0.42 0.70
CA PHE A 55 10.01 0.74 0.86
C PHE A 55 9.84 1.20 2.32
N GLY A 56 10.25 0.39 3.29
CA GLY A 56 10.00 0.69 4.70
C GLY A 56 8.53 0.59 5.07
N SER A 57 8.02 1.61 5.76
CA SER A 57 6.65 1.64 6.27
C SER A 57 5.65 2.17 5.24
N MET A 58 4.40 1.74 5.36
CA MET A 58 3.31 2.25 4.52
C MET A 58 3.07 3.74 4.76
N GLN A 59 2.94 4.48 3.67
CA GLN A 59 2.74 5.93 3.65
C GLN A 59 1.26 6.28 3.43
N GLY A 60 0.94 7.53 3.75
CA GLY A 60 -0.38 8.10 3.51
C GLY A 60 -0.88 8.94 4.67
N HIS A 61 -1.71 9.94 4.36
CA HIS A 61 -2.36 10.74 5.37
C HIS A 61 -3.22 9.89 6.31
N GLN A 62 -3.12 10.15 7.61
CA GLN A 62 -3.93 9.52 8.63
C GLN A 62 -4.97 10.50 9.21
N LEU A 63 -6.09 9.95 9.67
CA LEU A 63 -7.01 10.66 10.56
C LEU A 63 -6.34 10.82 11.94
N GLU A 64 -6.62 11.92 12.63
CA GLU A 64 -6.17 12.13 14.01
C GLU A 64 -6.85 11.16 14.98
N THR A 65 -8.12 10.84 14.70
CA THR A 65 -8.95 9.97 15.53
C THR A 65 -9.38 8.71 14.79
N ALA A 66 -9.96 7.77 15.52
CA ALA A 66 -10.60 6.60 14.93
C ALA A 66 -11.62 6.99 13.84
N PRO A 67 -11.62 6.31 12.68
CA PRO A 67 -12.64 6.52 11.67
C PRO A 67 -14.04 6.18 12.22
N ARG A 68 -15.07 6.90 11.76
CA ARG A 68 -16.45 6.68 12.19
C ARG A 68 -16.88 5.23 11.97
N GLY A 69 -17.41 4.59 13.02
CA GLY A 69 -17.88 3.20 12.98
C GLY A 69 -16.81 2.16 13.34
N PHE A 70 -15.61 2.58 13.75
CA PHE A 70 -14.54 1.71 14.23
C PHE A 70 -14.18 2.03 15.68
N VAL A 71 -13.87 1.00 16.47
CA VAL A 71 -13.53 1.14 17.89
C VAL A 71 -12.17 1.82 18.04
N ARG A 72 -12.09 2.82 18.92
CA ARG A 72 -10.87 3.62 19.14
C ARG A 72 -9.71 2.78 19.64
N ASP A 73 -9.98 1.81 20.51
CA ASP A 73 -8.95 1.00 21.17
C ASP A 73 -8.68 -0.32 20.44
N HIS A 74 -9.05 -0.41 19.15
CA HIS A 74 -8.77 -1.59 18.35
C HIS A 74 -7.26 -1.76 18.14
N PRO A 75 -6.68 -2.97 18.24
CA PRO A 75 -5.24 -3.19 18.05
C PRO A 75 -4.67 -2.73 16.70
N ALA A 76 -5.53 -2.63 15.68
CA ALA A 76 -5.20 -2.19 14.33
C ALA A 76 -5.45 -0.69 14.09
N ILE A 77 -5.70 0.12 15.13
CA ILE A 77 -6.14 1.51 14.98
C ILE A 77 -5.21 2.34 14.09
N ASP A 78 -3.90 2.11 14.17
CA ASP A 78 -2.91 2.81 13.35
C ASP A 78 -3.13 2.57 11.85
N LEU A 79 -3.46 1.34 11.45
CA LEU A 79 -3.82 1.01 10.07
C LEU A 79 -5.19 1.59 9.68
N LEU A 80 -6.16 1.55 10.60
CA LEU A 80 -7.52 2.03 10.32
C LEU A 80 -7.57 3.53 10.03
N ARG A 81 -6.65 4.32 10.60
CA ARG A 81 -6.62 5.78 10.39
C ARG A 81 -6.13 6.20 9.02
N TYR A 82 -5.41 5.34 8.28
CA TYR A 82 -4.95 5.69 6.94
C TYR A 82 -6.11 6.05 6.00
N LYS A 83 -5.87 7.09 5.20
CA LYS A 83 -6.75 7.55 4.12
C LYS A 83 -6.19 7.18 2.75
N GLN A 84 -4.94 6.75 2.70
CA GLN A 84 -4.20 6.34 1.52
C GLN A 84 -3.30 5.18 1.95
N PHE A 85 -3.08 4.24 1.05
CA PHE A 85 -2.35 3.01 1.35
C PHE A 85 -1.33 2.82 0.24
N TYR A 86 -0.18 3.47 0.35
CA TYR A 86 0.85 3.42 -0.68
C TYR A 86 2.24 3.34 -0.08
N PHE A 87 3.19 2.96 -0.92
CA PHE A 87 4.60 2.93 -0.63
C PHE A 87 5.34 3.82 -1.61
N GLU A 88 6.43 4.44 -1.18
CA GLU A 88 7.28 5.24 -2.04
C GLU A 88 8.76 4.98 -1.74
N LYS A 89 9.59 5.08 -2.78
CA LYS A 89 11.04 5.01 -2.69
C LYS A 89 11.63 6.13 -3.54
N ARG A 90 12.49 6.93 -2.91
CA ARG A 90 13.23 8.01 -3.57
C ARG A 90 14.61 7.50 -3.99
N PHE A 91 15.07 7.97 -5.13
CA PHE A 91 16.41 7.77 -5.65
C PHE A 91 17.08 9.12 -5.84
N THR A 92 18.33 9.23 -5.42
CA THR A 92 19.21 10.37 -5.69
C THR A 92 19.56 10.45 -7.17
N ALA A 93 20.01 11.62 -7.64
CA ALA A 93 20.48 11.77 -9.01
C ALA A 93 21.61 10.77 -9.36
N ASP A 94 22.54 10.51 -8.42
CA ASP A 94 23.63 9.56 -8.63
C ASP A 94 23.12 8.11 -8.81
N GLU A 95 22.13 7.69 -8.02
CA GLU A 95 21.49 6.38 -8.17
C GLU A 95 20.75 6.25 -9.49
N VAL A 96 20.10 7.33 -9.95
CA VAL A 96 19.39 7.35 -11.24
C VAL A 96 20.34 7.16 -12.43
N MET A 97 21.56 7.71 -12.33
CA MET A 97 22.58 7.61 -13.37
C MET A 97 23.34 6.28 -13.35
N ASN A 98 23.13 5.43 -12.34
CA ASN A 98 23.76 4.12 -12.25
C ASN A 98 23.17 3.16 -13.29
N GLU A 99 24.01 2.30 -13.87
CA GLU A 99 23.57 1.25 -14.80
C GLU A 99 22.57 0.26 -14.17
N SER A 100 22.62 0.07 -12.84
CA SER A 100 21.69 -0.80 -12.11
C SER A 100 20.30 -0.19 -11.93
N PHE A 101 20.12 1.11 -12.18
CA PHE A 101 18.94 1.86 -11.77
C PHE A 101 17.62 1.23 -12.26
N LEU A 102 17.56 0.85 -13.53
CA LEU A 102 16.35 0.24 -14.10
C LEU A 102 16.07 -1.14 -13.48
N ALA A 103 17.11 -1.90 -13.14
CA ALA A 103 16.96 -3.17 -12.44
C ALA A 103 16.46 -2.96 -11.01
N ASP A 104 16.95 -1.93 -10.31
CA ASP A 104 16.53 -1.58 -8.96
C ASP A 104 15.06 -1.14 -8.90
N VAL A 105 14.63 -0.32 -9.87
CA VAL A 105 13.22 0.05 -10.06
C VAL A 105 12.34 -1.17 -10.30
N ASN A 106 12.75 -2.05 -11.21
CA ASN A 106 11.99 -3.26 -11.55
C ASN A 106 11.88 -4.21 -10.35
N MET A 107 12.98 -4.39 -9.60
CA MET A 107 12.99 -5.16 -8.36
C MET A 107 12.02 -4.58 -7.33
N ALA A 108 12.04 -3.26 -7.15
CA ALA A 108 11.12 -2.59 -6.24
C ALA A 108 9.65 -2.78 -6.63
N PHE A 109 9.29 -2.60 -7.91
CA PHE A 109 7.90 -2.83 -8.34
C PHE A 109 7.48 -4.30 -8.22
N LYS A 110 8.39 -5.26 -8.43
CA LYS A 110 8.11 -6.67 -8.17
C LYS A 110 7.85 -6.96 -6.69
N ALA A 111 8.63 -6.37 -5.79
CA ALA A 111 8.42 -6.49 -4.34
C ALA A 111 7.06 -5.90 -3.90
N LEU A 112 6.56 -4.90 -4.62
CA LEU A 112 5.24 -4.30 -4.36
C LEU A 112 4.07 -5.13 -4.95
N ARG A 113 4.35 -6.11 -5.81
CA ARG A 113 3.29 -6.87 -6.51
C ARG A 113 2.41 -7.70 -5.57
N PRO A 114 2.94 -8.44 -4.57
CA PRO A 114 2.10 -9.19 -3.62
C PRO A 114 1.13 -8.28 -2.85
N TYR A 115 1.57 -7.06 -2.49
CA TYR A 115 0.71 -6.05 -1.89
C TYR A 115 -0.47 -5.69 -2.81
N PHE A 116 -0.22 -5.48 -4.10
CA PHE A 116 -1.30 -5.20 -5.05
C PHE A 116 -2.26 -6.37 -5.23
N ASP A 117 -1.76 -7.60 -5.27
CA ASP A 117 -2.59 -8.79 -5.40
C ASP A 117 -3.51 -8.93 -4.17
N PHE A 118 -2.96 -8.72 -2.97
CA PHE A 118 -3.71 -8.70 -1.71
C PHE A 118 -4.78 -7.60 -1.70
N MET A 119 -4.42 -6.37 -2.01
CA MET A 119 -5.37 -5.25 -2.03
C MET A 119 -6.46 -5.43 -3.09
N SER A 120 -6.09 -6.00 -4.25
CA SER A 120 -7.06 -6.34 -5.30
C SER A 120 -8.05 -7.37 -4.79
N TYR A 121 -7.57 -8.45 -4.17
CA TYR A 121 -8.43 -9.47 -3.57
C TYR A 121 -9.42 -8.86 -2.58
N VAL A 122 -8.95 -8.02 -1.65
CA VAL A 122 -9.81 -7.35 -0.66
C VAL A 122 -10.86 -6.46 -1.32
N LEU A 123 -10.52 -5.74 -2.38
CA LEU A 123 -11.43 -4.78 -3.01
C LEU A 123 -12.32 -5.35 -4.11
N THR A 124 -12.04 -6.57 -4.57
CA THR A 124 -12.86 -7.26 -5.58
C THR A 124 -13.54 -8.50 -5.04
N THR A 125 -13.58 -8.69 -3.72
CA THR A 125 -14.32 -9.78 -3.08
C THR A 125 -15.22 -9.27 -1.94
N ASP A 126 -16.30 -10.01 -1.70
CA ASP A 126 -17.14 -9.82 -0.52
C ASP A 126 -16.44 -10.34 0.76
N ALA A 127 -17.14 -10.26 1.90
CA ALA A 127 -16.59 -10.70 3.18
C ALA A 127 -16.35 -12.22 3.27
N ASN A 128 -16.91 -13.01 2.35
CA ASN A 128 -16.72 -14.45 2.25
C ASN A 128 -15.69 -14.83 1.18
N GLY A 129 -15.03 -13.85 0.55
CA GLY A 129 -14.05 -14.09 -0.51
C GLY A 129 -14.67 -14.39 -1.88
N VAL A 130 -15.98 -14.19 -2.06
CA VAL A 130 -16.65 -14.36 -3.35
C VAL A 130 -16.32 -13.16 -4.23
N SER A 131 -15.91 -13.41 -5.48
CA SER A 131 -15.60 -12.35 -6.44
C SER A 131 -16.80 -11.45 -6.68
N LEU A 132 -16.57 -10.13 -6.66
CA LEU A 132 -17.52 -9.07 -7.02
C LEU A 132 -17.35 -8.60 -8.47
N VAL A 133 -16.38 -9.17 -9.16
CA VAL A 133 -16.07 -8.90 -10.57
C VAL A 133 -16.15 -10.22 -11.34
N ASP A 134 -16.73 -10.16 -12.53
CA ASP A 134 -16.88 -11.31 -13.43
C ASP A 134 -15.55 -11.72 -14.10
#